data_AF-A0A959QLE9-F1
#
_entry.id   AF-A0A959QLE9-F1
#
_cell.length_a   1.000
_cell.length_b   1.000
_cell.length_c   1.000
_cell.angle_alpha   90.00
_cell.angle_beta   90.00
_cell.angle_gamma   90.00
#
_symmetry.space_group_name_H-M   'P 1'
#
loop_
_entity.id
_entity.type
_entity.pdbx_description
1 polymer ?
#
loop_
_entity_poly.entity_id
_entity_poly.type
_entity_poly.pdbx_seq_one_letter_code
_entity_poly.pdbx_strand_id
1 'polypeptide(L)'
;MAGLARYFLCLCAGSLLASCQQDDLPTNLVGTWQAETLVVADSIWPVDVVPVSLELNADRQFTLHWYGGVTETGEFTWSTDWLMIHSPDGGRRKLRITHFDADSLALAGPLQDQRTEIGFRKSHRE
;
A
#
# COMPACT_ATOMS: atom_id res chain seq x y z
N MET A 1 3.04 8.95 -31.48
CA MET A 1 2.54 8.08 -30.40
C MET A 1 2.61 8.88 -29.11
N ALA A 2 1.53 9.58 -28.77
CA ALA A 2 1.49 10.55 -27.68
C ALA A 2 0.82 9.91 -26.47
N GLY A 3 1.61 9.57 -25.44
CA GLY A 3 1.10 9.28 -24.11
C GLY A 3 0.82 10.59 -23.40
N LEU A 4 -0.43 11.02 -23.38
CA LEU A 4 -0.90 12.17 -22.62
C LEU A 4 -0.82 11.84 -21.12
N ALA A 5 0.29 12.17 -20.48
CA ALA A 5 0.34 12.32 -19.04
C ALA A 5 -0.57 13.50 -18.66
N ARG A 6 -1.74 13.20 -18.08
CA ARG A 6 -2.64 14.20 -17.50
C ARG A 6 -1.99 14.77 -16.24
N TYR A 7 -1.15 15.77 -16.40
CA TYR A 7 -0.80 16.68 -15.31
C TYR A 7 -2.01 17.60 -15.08
N PHE A 8 -2.86 17.27 -14.10
CA PHE A 8 -3.89 18.20 -13.64
C PHE A 8 -3.22 19.28 -12.77
N LEU A 9 -3.01 20.45 -13.38
CA LEU A 9 -2.61 21.67 -12.68
C LEU A 9 -3.85 22.20 -11.91
N CYS A 10 -3.81 22.17 -10.58
CA CYS A 10 -4.84 22.78 -9.75
C CYS A 10 -4.75 24.32 -9.83
N LEU A 11 -5.60 24.94 -10.67
CA LEU A 11 -5.89 26.37 -10.60
C LEU A 11 -7.03 26.59 -9.60
N CYS A 12 -6.71 27.15 -8.45
CA CYS A 12 -7.70 27.61 -7.48
C CYS A 12 -8.43 28.85 -8.01
N ALA A 13 -9.60 28.65 -8.63
CA ALA A 13 -10.55 29.72 -8.90
C ALA A 13 -11.94 29.31 -8.40
N GLY A 14 -12.36 29.97 -7.32
CA GLY A 14 -13.75 30.18 -6.91
C GLY A 14 -14.74 29.02 -7.06
N SER A 15 -15.07 28.42 -5.91
CA SER A 15 -16.29 27.63 -5.67
C SER A 15 -16.28 26.16 -6.14
N LEU A 16 -16.73 25.29 -5.22
CA LEU A 16 -17.02 23.85 -5.31
C LEU A 16 -15.82 22.90 -5.14
N LEU A 17 -15.80 22.29 -3.95
CA LEU A 17 -15.25 20.98 -3.59
C LEU A 17 -13.84 20.69 -4.11
N ALA A 18 -12.85 20.99 -3.27
CA ALA A 18 -11.50 20.45 -3.39
C ALA A 18 -11.56 18.92 -3.31
N SER A 19 -11.63 18.26 -4.46
CA SER A 19 -11.37 16.83 -4.56
C SER A 19 -9.86 16.65 -4.53
N CYS A 20 -9.34 16.16 -3.39
CA CYS A 20 -7.95 15.75 -3.27
C CYS A 20 -7.66 14.71 -4.36
N GLN A 21 -6.69 15.03 -5.21
CA GLN A 21 -6.25 14.23 -6.35
C GLN A 21 -5.83 12.84 -5.87
N GLN A 22 -6.72 11.87 -6.02
CA GLN A 22 -6.45 10.46 -5.76
C GLN A 22 -6.07 9.84 -7.10
N ASP A 23 -4.87 9.26 -7.21
CA ASP A 23 -4.46 8.61 -8.44
C ASP A 23 -5.43 7.47 -8.78
N ASP A 24 -5.62 7.23 -10.08
CA ASP A 24 -6.32 6.05 -10.57
C ASP A 24 -5.60 4.80 -10.04
N LEU A 25 -6.38 3.83 -9.58
CA LEU A 25 -5.84 2.58 -9.04
C LEU A 25 -5.23 1.77 -10.20
N PRO A 26 -3.92 1.42 -10.16
CA PRO A 26 -3.33 0.61 -11.21
C PRO A 26 -3.98 -0.77 -11.21
N THR A 27 -4.40 -1.25 -12.37
CA THR A 27 -5.05 -2.57 -12.48
C THR A 27 -4.10 -3.71 -12.08
N ASN A 28 -2.79 -3.53 -12.29
CA ASN A 28 -1.77 -4.47 -11.84
C ASN A 28 -1.50 -4.41 -10.33
N LEU A 29 -1.99 -3.38 -9.61
CA LEU A 29 -1.90 -3.34 -8.15
C LEU A 29 -2.90 -4.29 -7.49
N VAL A 30 -4.06 -4.47 -8.12
CA VAL A 30 -5.14 -5.35 -7.62
C VAL A 30 -4.68 -6.80 -7.65
N GLY A 31 -4.96 -7.52 -6.58
CA GLY A 31 -4.65 -8.94 -6.41
C GLY A 31 -4.02 -9.25 -5.05
N THR A 32 -3.62 -10.51 -4.90
CA THR A 32 -2.93 -11.02 -3.71
C THR A 32 -1.42 -10.91 -3.90
N TRP A 33 -0.75 -10.43 -2.87
CA TRP A 33 0.69 -10.23 -2.78
C TRP A 33 1.21 -11.05 -1.59
N GLN A 34 2.28 -11.81 -1.79
CA GLN A 34 2.93 -12.62 -0.74
C GLN A 34 4.23 -11.95 -0.33
N ALA A 35 4.46 -11.83 0.97
CA ALA A 35 5.70 -11.28 1.48
C ALA A 35 6.87 -12.23 1.18
N GLU A 36 7.95 -11.70 0.59
CA GLU A 36 9.18 -12.46 0.31
C GLU A 36 10.35 -11.97 1.14
N THR A 37 10.39 -10.67 1.43
CA THR A 37 11.48 -10.06 2.19
C THR A 37 10.92 -9.13 3.26
N LEU A 38 11.58 -9.16 4.41
CA LEU A 38 11.29 -8.27 5.53
C LEU A 38 12.59 -7.78 6.13
N VAL A 39 12.75 -6.46 6.17
CA VAL A 39 13.86 -5.78 6.83
C VAL A 39 13.29 -4.90 7.92
N VAL A 40 13.62 -5.17 9.17
CA VAL A 40 13.21 -4.36 10.33
C VAL A 40 14.43 -3.64 10.87
N ALA A 41 14.42 -2.31 10.83
CA ALA A 41 15.49 -1.52 11.40
C ALA A 41 15.46 -1.60 12.93
N ASP A 42 16.63 -1.74 13.55
CA ASP A 42 16.84 -1.66 15.01
C ASP A 42 16.06 -2.70 15.86
N SER A 43 15.66 -3.84 15.29
CA SER A 43 14.97 -4.88 16.05
C SER A 43 15.92 -5.75 16.88
N ILE A 44 15.71 -5.74 18.21
CA ILE A 44 16.27 -6.69 19.18
C ILE A 44 15.23 -7.72 19.66
N TRP A 45 14.02 -7.74 19.09
CA TRP A 45 12.89 -8.60 19.48
C TRP A 45 12.56 -9.62 18.39
N PRO A 46 11.94 -10.78 18.74
CA PRO A 46 11.49 -11.73 17.74
C PRO A 46 10.48 -11.05 16.80
N VAL A 47 10.70 -11.25 15.51
CA VAL A 47 9.87 -10.69 14.44
C VAL A 47 8.57 -11.50 14.36
N ASP A 48 7.77 -11.51 15.43
CA ASP A 48 6.47 -12.23 15.45
C ASP A 48 5.37 -11.44 14.69
N VAL A 49 5.71 -10.25 14.20
CA VAL A 49 4.82 -9.33 13.48
C VAL A 49 5.28 -9.18 12.04
N VAL A 50 5.19 -10.27 11.27
CA VAL A 50 5.50 -10.30 9.84
C VAL A 50 4.19 -10.32 9.06
N PRO A 51 3.91 -9.38 8.14
CA PRO A 51 2.83 -9.59 7.20
C PRO A 51 3.24 -10.71 6.25
N VAL A 52 2.35 -11.68 6.08
CA VAL A 52 2.54 -12.85 5.23
C VAL A 52 1.95 -12.58 3.86
N SER A 53 0.80 -11.92 3.80
CA SER A 53 0.17 -11.55 2.54
C SER A 53 -0.63 -10.26 2.65
N LEU A 54 -0.71 -9.57 1.53
CA LEU A 54 -1.50 -8.36 1.33
C LEU A 54 -2.41 -8.58 0.13
N GLU A 55 -3.70 -8.43 0.29
CA GLU A 55 -4.68 -8.41 -0.79
C GLU A 55 -5.18 -6.99 -0.99
N LEU A 56 -5.16 -6.51 -2.23
CA LEU A 56 -5.67 -5.21 -2.63
C LEU A 56 -6.79 -5.39 -3.65
N ASN A 57 -7.96 -4.85 -3.35
CA ASN A 57 -9.16 -4.98 -4.18
C ASN A 57 -9.42 -3.72 -5.01
N ALA A 58 -10.13 -3.88 -6.13
CA ALA A 58 -10.49 -2.77 -7.02
C ALA A 58 -11.35 -1.70 -6.31
N ASP A 59 -12.12 -2.11 -5.31
CA ASP A 59 -12.96 -1.24 -4.47
C ASP A 59 -12.17 -0.48 -3.39
N ARG A 60 -10.83 -0.46 -3.48
CA ARG A 60 -9.92 0.20 -2.54
C ARG A 60 -9.98 -0.36 -1.11
N GLN A 61 -10.39 -1.62 -0.99
CA GLN A 61 -10.34 -2.40 0.25
C GLN A 61 -9.05 -3.23 0.29
N PHE A 62 -8.43 -3.36 1.46
CA PHE A 62 -7.28 -4.24 1.68
C PHE A 62 -7.60 -5.32 2.71
N THR A 63 -6.88 -6.44 2.58
CA THR A 63 -6.77 -7.46 3.62
C THR A 63 -5.28 -7.75 3.84
N LEU A 64 -4.80 -7.58 5.07
CA LEU A 64 -3.43 -7.86 5.46
C LEU A 64 -3.43 -9.04 6.43
N HIS A 65 -2.76 -10.12 6.06
CA HIS A 65 -2.59 -11.29 6.91
C HIS A 65 -1.22 -11.25 7.57
N TRP A 66 -1.20 -11.47 8.87
CA TRP A 66 0.01 -11.50 9.67
C TRP A 66 0.36 -12.91 10.11
N TYR A 67 1.64 -13.13 10.35
CA TYR A 67 2.13 -14.33 11.01
C TYR A 67 1.43 -14.47 12.37
N GLY A 68 1.06 -15.70 12.74
CA GLY A 68 0.22 -15.94 13.92
C GLY A 68 -1.29 -15.85 13.69
N GLY A 69 -1.75 -15.61 12.45
CA GLY A 69 -3.15 -15.74 12.05
C GLY A 69 -4.02 -14.49 12.29
N VAL A 70 -3.41 -13.37 12.67
CA VAL A 70 -4.11 -12.08 12.76
C VAL A 70 -4.41 -11.56 11.36
N THR A 71 -5.63 -11.07 11.13
CA THR A 71 -6.04 -10.47 9.87
C THR A 71 -6.53 -9.05 10.13
N GLU A 72 -6.03 -8.10 9.35
CA GLU A 72 -6.49 -6.72 9.35
C GLU A 72 -7.17 -6.42 8.02
N THR A 73 -8.33 -5.79 8.06
CA THR A 73 -9.05 -5.33 6.87
C THR A 73 -9.36 -3.85 6.98
N GLY A 74 -9.52 -3.16 5.87
CA GLY A 74 -9.92 -1.76 5.85
C GLY A 74 -9.79 -1.14 4.48
N GLU A 75 -9.75 0.19 4.44
CA GLU A 75 -9.63 0.95 3.20
C GLU A 75 -8.18 1.35 2.95
N PHE A 76 -7.83 1.52 1.69
CA PHE A 76 -6.55 2.09 1.31
C PHE A 76 -6.69 3.22 0.30
N THR A 77 -5.68 4.07 0.27
CA THR A 77 -5.52 5.11 -0.75
C THR A 77 -4.19 4.95 -1.45
N TRP A 78 -4.26 4.87 -2.77
CA TRP A 78 -3.09 4.76 -3.64
C TRP A 78 -2.60 6.12 -4.12
N SER A 79 -1.28 6.22 -4.25
CA SER A 79 -0.57 7.18 -5.08
C SER A 79 0.69 6.51 -5.65
N THR A 80 1.32 7.13 -6.64
CA THR A 80 2.59 6.66 -7.20
C THR A 80 3.73 6.46 -6.18
N ASP A 81 3.78 7.25 -5.11
CA ASP A 81 4.85 7.21 -4.10
C ASP A 81 4.44 6.55 -2.77
N TRP A 82 3.14 6.41 -2.53
CA TRP A 82 2.61 6.00 -1.22
C TRP A 82 1.37 5.12 -1.33
N LEU A 83 1.30 4.14 -0.42
CA LEU A 83 0.10 3.42 -0.04
C LEU A 83 -0.31 3.86 1.36
N MET A 84 -1.47 4.51 1.49
CA MET A 84 -2.04 4.87 2.79
C MET A 84 -3.05 3.80 3.20
N ILE A 85 -2.84 3.18 4.35
CA ILE A 85 -3.76 2.23 4.97
C ILE A 85 -4.61 2.99 5.99
N HIS A 86 -5.93 2.81 5.93
CA HIS A 86 -6.90 3.31 6.89
C HIS A 86 -7.43 2.13 7.69
N SER A 87 -6.97 2.04 8.93
CA SER A 87 -7.36 0.98 9.85
C SER A 87 -8.76 1.23 10.41
N PRO A 88 -9.54 0.18 10.74
CA PRO A 88 -10.90 0.31 11.27
C PRO A 88 -11.00 1.06 12.59
N ASP A 89 -9.91 1.10 13.36
CA ASP A 89 -9.78 1.84 14.62
C ASP A 89 -9.60 3.36 14.41
N GLY A 90 -9.60 3.83 13.16
CA GLY A 90 -9.35 5.23 12.78
C GLY A 90 -7.86 5.56 12.63
N GLY A 91 -6.96 4.61 12.87
CA GLY A 91 -5.54 4.73 12.61
C GLY A 91 -5.24 4.88 11.12
N ARG A 92 -4.21 5.66 10.79
CA ARG A 92 -3.73 5.80 9.41
C ARG A 92 -2.24 5.50 9.34
N ARG A 93 -1.86 4.65 8.40
CA ARG A 93 -0.46 4.26 8.16
C ARG A 93 -0.05 4.65 6.75
N LYS A 94 0.92 5.55 6.66
CA LYS A 94 1.52 5.97 5.39
C LYS A 94 2.72 5.08 5.09
N LEU A 95 2.57 4.15 4.15
CA LEU A 95 3.66 3.32 3.65
C LEU A 95 4.18 3.92 2.35
N ARG A 96 5.50 4.10 2.26
CA ARG A 96 6.18 4.50 1.02
C ARG A 96 6.26 3.33 0.08
N ILE A 97 5.98 3.55 -1.19
CA ILE A 97 6.27 2.58 -2.22
C ILE A 97 7.73 2.79 -2.61
N THR A 98 8.58 1.80 -2.34
CA THR A 98 10.00 1.84 -2.75
C THR A 98 10.20 1.17 -4.11
N HIS A 99 9.31 0.25 -4.49
CA HIS A 99 9.29 -0.41 -5.79
C HIS A 99 7.87 -0.86 -6.15
N PHE A 100 7.48 -0.77 -7.43
CA PHE A 100 6.22 -1.32 -7.93
C PHE A 100 6.31 -1.65 -9.41
N ASP A 101 6.03 -2.91 -9.77
CA ASP A 101 5.86 -3.37 -11.15
C ASP A 101 4.70 -4.37 -11.28
N ALA A 102 4.68 -5.19 -12.34
CA ALA A 102 3.61 -6.17 -12.57
C ALA A 102 3.54 -7.25 -11.49
N ASP A 103 4.68 -7.66 -10.94
CA ASP A 103 4.84 -8.86 -10.11
C ASP A 103 5.51 -8.57 -8.77
N SER A 104 6.03 -7.36 -8.54
CA SER A 104 6.74 -6.97 -7.33
C SER A 104 6.21 -5.66 -6.76
N LEU A 105 6.05 -5.62 -5.44
CA LEU A 105 5.66 -4.44 -4.67
C LEU A 105 6.52 -4.35 -3.42
N ALA A 106 7.21 -3.24 -3.20
CA ALA A 106 7.97 -3.00 -1.98
C ALA A 106 7.42 -1.78 -1.23
N LEU A 107 7.18 -1.96 0.06
CA LEU A 107 6.60 -0.97 0.95
C LEU A 107 7.54 -0.69 2.13
N ALA A 108 7.83 0.58 2.40
CA ALA A 108 8.64 1.01 3.53
C ALA A 108 7.90 2.02 4.39
N GLY A 109 7.84 1.81 5.70
CA GLY A 109 7.14 2.73 6.59
C GLY A 109 7.12 2.28 8.05
N PRO A 110 6.45 3.04 8.90
CA PRO A 110 6.23 2.65 10.28
C PRO A 110 5.24 1.48 10.34
N LEU A 111 5.70 0.36 10.87
CA LEU A 111 4.88 -0.79 11.25
C LEU A 111 5.08 -0.98 12.76
N GLN A 112 4.04 -0.70 13.55
CA GLN A 112 4.08 -0.75 15.02
C GLN A 112 5.30 -0.02 15.62
N ASP A 113 5.47 1.26 15.27
CA ASP A 113 6.55 2.13 15.75
C ASP A 113 7.97 1.76 15.29
N GLN A 114 8.13 0.71 14.47
CA GLN A 114 9.40 0.36 13.86
C GLN A 114 9.44 0.73 12.39
N ARG A 115 10.61 1.18 11.92
CA ARG A 115 10.84 1.40 10.50
C ARG A 115 11.11 0.05 9.85
N THR A 116 10.21 -0.31 8.94
CA THR A 116 10.22 -1.62 8.30
C THR A 116 10.12 -1.46 6.79
N GLU A 117 10.82 -2.30 6.04
CA GLU A 117 10.70 -2.46 4.60
C GLU A 117 10.31 -3.89 4.25
N ILE A 118 9.30 -4.04 3.41
CA ILE A 118 8.69 -5.32 3.06
C ILE A 118 8.58 -5.41 1.56
N GLY A 119 9.22 -6.43 0.97
CA GLY A 119 9.04 -6.79 -0.41
C GLY A 119 7.98 -7.88 -0.53
N PHE A 120 7.00 -7.65 -1.41
CA PHE A 120 5.98 -8.59 -1.79
C PHE A 120 6.14 -8.99 -3.26
N ARG A 121 5.81 -10.25 -3.55
CA ARG A 121 5.60 -10.75 -4.91
C ARG A 121 4.13 -11.02 -5.15
N LYS A 122 3.65 -10.72 -6.35
CA LYS A 122 2.28 -11.02 -6.74
C LYS A 122 2.06 -12.53 -6.74
N SER A 123 1.01 -12.97 -6.06
CA SER A 123 0.59 -14.36 -6.05
C SER A 123 -0.09 -14.67 -7.37
N HIS A 124 0.59 -15.39 -8.25
CA HIS A 124 -0.05 -16.07 -9.38
C HIS A 124 -0.69 -17.35 -8.85
N ARG A 125 -1.85 -17.24 -8.21
CA ARG A 125 -2.64 -18.44 -7.92
C ARG A 125 -3.30 -18.83 -9.26
N GLU A 126 -2.76 -19.86 -9.89
CA GLU A 126 -3.37 -20.55 -11.05
C GLU A 126 -4.74 -21.15 -10.69
#